data_AF-K1PTC7-F1
#
_entry.id   AF-K1PTC7-F1
#
_cell.length_a   1.000
_cell.length_b   1.000
_cell.length_c   1.000
_cell.angle_alpha   90.00
_cell.angle_beta   90.00
_cell.angle_gamma   90.00
#
_symmetry.space_group_name_H-M   'P 1'
#
loop_
_entity.id
_entity.type
_entity.pdbx_description
1 polymer ?
#
loop_
_entity_poly.entity_id
_entity_poly.type
_entity_poly.pdbx_seq_one_letter_code
_entity_poly.pdbx_strand_id
1 'polypeptide(L)' 'MDNDAASASCAVARKGAWWYNECTWANLNGIYGNGSCAAAGNCNFWYSLTNSFSGVKTSFMMVRRS' A
#
# COMPACT_ATOMS: atom_id res chain seq x y z
N MET A 1 5.96 -12.75 11.53
CA MET A 1 7.24 -12.12 11.88
C MET A 1 7.15 -10.70 11.37
N ASP A 2 7.14 -9.73 12.29
CA ASP A 2 6.98 -8.31 12.01
C ASP A 2 8.35 -7.65 11.89
N ASN A 3 8.59 -6.91 10.82
CA ASN A 3 9.88 -6.27 10.53
C ASN A 3 9.70 -4.79 10.18
N ASP A 4 8.55 -4.20 10.52
CA ASP A 4 8.30 -2.76 10.40
C ASP A 4 8.68 -2.01 11.69
N ALA A 5 8.85 -0.69 11.60
CA ALA A 5 9.30 0.17 12.70
C ALA A 5 8.13 0.74 13.54
N ALA A 6 6.90 0.27 13.31
CA ALA A 6 5.70 0.80 13.95
C ALA A 6 5.28 -0.04 15.17
N SER A 7 4.62 0.59 16.15
CA SER A 7 4.04 -0.11 17.30
C SER A 7 2.83 -0.99 16.94
N ALA A 8 2.28 -0.82 15.74
CA ALA A 8 1.18 -1.58 15.19
C ALA A 8 1.61 -2.23 13.88
N SER A 9 1.29 -3.52 13.71
CA SER A 9 1.68 -4.28 12.52
C SER A 9 1.06 -3.71 11.25
N CYS A 10 1.84 -2.96 10.47
CA CYS A 10 1.35 -2.24 9.28
C CYS A 10 0.86 -3.21 8.21
N ALA A 11 1.45 -4.41 8.13
CA ALA A 11 0.96 -5.48 7.26
C ALA A 11 -0.51 -5.86 7.58
N VAL A 12 -0.87 -5.93 8.86
CA VAL A 12 -2.25 -6.25 9.29
C VAL A 12 -3.22 -5.13 8.98
N ALA A 13 -2.79 -3.87 9.20
CA ALA A 13 -3.62 -2.68 8.95
C ALA A 13 -3.82 -2.41 7.45
N ARG A 14 -2.74 -2.48 6.66
CA ARG A 14 -2.73 -2.17 5.22
C ARG A 14 -3.18 -3.33 4.34
N LYS A 15 -3.46 -4.50 4.92
CA LYS A 15 -3.99 -5.68 4.22
C LYS A 15 -3.20 -6.02 2.94
N GLY A 16 -1.87 -5.89 3.02
CA GLY A 16 -0.95 -6.10 1.91
C GLY A 16 0.43 -6.51 2.43
N ALA A 17 1.28 -6.93 1.50
CA ALA A 17 2.69 -7.20 1.77
C ALA A 17 3.53 -6.14 1.06
N TRP A 18 4.32 -5.37 1.82
CA TRP A 18 5.15 -4.29 1.29
C TRP A 18 6.39 -4.12 2.15
N TRP A 19 7.35 -3.33 1.66
CA TRP A 19 8.45 -2.83 2.47
C TRP A 19 7.94 -1.66 3.32
N TYR A 20 7.30 -1.99 4.45
CA TYR A 20 6.72 -1.01 5.37
C TYR A 20 7.79 -0.35 6.26
N ASN A 21 7.61 0.94 6.57
CA ASN A 21 8.37 1.70 7.58
C ASN A 21 7.37 2.22 8.64
N GLU A 22 7.04 3.52 8.66
CA GLU A 22 5.81 4.04 9.28
C GLU A 22 4.60 3.73 8.37
N CYS A 23 4.33 2.44 8.21
CA CYS A 23 3.51 1.88 7.14
C CYS A 23 4.04 2.28 5.76
N THR A 24 3.29 3.04 4.95
CA THR A 24 3.70 3.34 3.57
C THR A 24 2.88 4.46 2.93
N TRP A 25 3.49 5.11 1.94
CA TRP A 25 2.84 6.01 0.97
C TRP A 25 2.45 5.32 -0.34
N ALA A 26 2.83 4.06 -0.53
CA ALA A 26 2.41 3.21 -1.64
C ALA A 26 2.15 1.78 -1.15
N ASN A 27 0.99 1.22 -1.47
CA ASN A 27 0.59 -0.12 -1.01
C ASN A 27 0.14 -0.95 -2.21
N LEU A 28 0.97 -1.10 -3.25
CA LEU A 28 0.54 -1.70 -4.53
C LEU A 28 0.02 -3.15 -4.39
N ASN A 29 0.39 -3.84 -3.30
CA ASN A 29 -0.07 -5.19 -2.95
C ASN A 29 -1.27 -5.18 -1.97
N GLY A 30 -2.00 -4.07 -1.85
CA GLY A 30 -3.19 -3.92 -1.02
C GLY A 30 -4.49 -4.33 -1.71
N ILE A 31 -5.64 -4.05 -1.07
CA ILE A 31 -6.97 -4.40 -1.59
C ILE A 31 -7.30 -3.58 -2.84
N TYR A 32 -7.75 -4.22 -3.91
CA TYR A 32 -8.18 -3.48 -5.10
C TYR A 32 -9.50 -2.72 -4.87
N GLY A 33 -9.53 -1.42 -5.16
CA GLY A 33 -10.79 -0.63 -5.17
C GLY A 33 -10.67 0.76 -4.53
N ASN A 34 -11.81 1.42 -4.32
CA ASN A 34 -11.86 2.86 -4.00
C ASN A 34 -12.85 3.19 -2.86
N GLY A 35 -13.50 2.17 -2.30
CA GLY A 35 -14.58 2.31 -1.33
C GLY A 35 -14.09 2.21 0.11
N SER A 36 -14.59 1.19 0.82
CA SER A 36 -14.23 0.92 2.22
C SER A 36 -12.71 0.79 2.43
N CYS A 37 -11.98 0.24 1.46
CA CYS A 37 -10.53 0.12 1.58
C CYS A 37 -9.82 1.50 1.59
N ALA A 38 -10.39 2.52 0.96
CA ALA A 38 -9.77 3.84 0.85
C ALA A 38 -9.93 4.59 2.17
N ALA A 39 -11.13 4.50 2.76
CA ALA A 39 -11.42 4.98 4.11
C ALA A 39 -10.56 4.27 5.17
N ALA A 40 -10.32 2.96 5.00
CA ALA A 40 -9.45 2.17 5.87
C ALA A 40 -7.94 2.32 5.56
N GLY A 41 -7.57 3.04 4.50
CA GLY A 41 -6.17 3.23 4.09
C GLY A 41 -5.45 1.95 3.66
N ASN A 42 -6.17 0.93 3.18
CA ASN A 42 -5.62 -0.39 2.85
C ASN A 42 -5.87 -0.83 1.41
N CYS A 43 -6.29 0.09 0.52
CA CYS A 43 -6.35 -0.22 -0.91
C CYS A 43 -4.94 -0.40 -1.53
N ASN A 44 -4.92 -0.77 -2.81
CA ASN A 44 -3.75 -0.77 -3.69
C ASN A 44 -3.38 0.66 -4.15
N PHE A 45 -3.06 1.57 -3.22
CA PHE A 45 -2.87 2.99 -3.52
C PHE A 45 -1.42 3.39 -3.83
N TRP A 46 -1.24 4.54 -4.49
CA TRP A 46 0.02 5.28 -4.58
C TRP A 46 -0.26 6.76 -4.30
N TYR A 47 -0.06 7.17 -3.04
CA TYR A 47 -0.51 8.47 -2.57
C TYR A 47 0.24 9.62 -3.23
N SER A 48 1.56 9.52 -3.39
CA SER A 48 2.37 10.56 -4.04
C SER A 48 2.00 10.79 -5.52
N LEU A 49 1.30 9.84 -6.16
CA LEU A 49 0.85 9.95 -7.54
C LEU A 49 -0.56 10.53 -7.65
N THR A 50 -1.48 10.09 -6.77
CA THR A 50 -2.92 10.39 -6.88
C THR A 50 -3.44 11.36 -5.84
N ASN A 51 -2.63 11.69 -4.82
CA ASN A 51 -3.02 12.41 -3.60
C ASN A 51 -4.23 11.76 -2.88
N SER A 52 -4.35 10.43 -2.98
CA SER A 52 -5.49 9.67 -2.47
C SER A 52 -5.08 8.26 -2.02
N PHE A 53 -5.83 7.71 -1.04
CA PHE A 53 -5.73 6.31 -0.62
C PHE A 53 -6.63 5.36 -1.44
N SER A 54 -7.29 5.87 -2.48
CA SER A 54 -7.99 5.03 -3.45
C SER A 54 -7.01 4.17 -4.24
N GLY A 55 -7.45 2.96 -4.55
CA GLY A 55 -6.72 2.01 -5.36
C GLY A 55 -6.47 2.51 -6.77
N VAL A 56 -5.27 2.26 -7.29
CA VAL A 56 -4.98 2.49 -8.70
C VAL A 56 -5.65 1.41 -9.55
N LYS A 57 -6.13 1.79 -10.74
CA LYS A 57 -6.84 0.86 -11.65
C LYS A 57 -5.93 -0.29 -12.11
N THR A 58 -4.65 -0.01 -12.32
CA THR A 58 -3.64 -0.98 -12.73
C THR A 58 -2.29 -0.60 -12.12
N SER A 59 -1.46 -1.61 -11.82
CA SER A 59 -0.10 -1.43 -11.31
C SER A 59 0.79 -2.57 -11.78
N PHE A 60 1.98 -2.24 -12.26
CA PHE A 60 2.99 -3.21 -12.67
C PHE A 60 4.35 -2.75 -12.16
N MET A 61 5.07 -3.62 -11.45
CA MET A 61 6.46 -3.39 -11.06
C MET A 61 7.36 -4.22 -11.98
N MET A 62 8.25 -3.55 -12.71
CA MET A 62 9.14 -4.18 -13.69
C MET A 62 10.55 -3.63 -13.52
N VAL A 63 11.55 -4.46 -13.77
CA VAL A 63 12.96 -4.06 -13.77
C VAL A 63 13.53 -4.26 -15.17
N ARG A 64 14.43 -3.38 -15.58
CA ARG A 64 15.22 -3.52 -16.82
C ARG A 64 16.69 -3.47 -16.45
N ARG A 65 17.51 -4.26 -17.14
CA ARG A 65 18.97 -4.17 -17.00
C ARG A 65 19.42 -2.75 -17.34
N SER A 66 20.27 -2.19 -16.48
CA SER A 66 20.91 -0.89 -16.68
C SER A 66 21.85 -0.90 -17.86
#